data_AF-A0A2P9FHL6-F1
#
_entry.id   AF-A0A2P9FHL6-F1
#
_cell.length_a   1.000
_cell.length_b   1.000
_cell.length_c   1.000
_cell.angle_alpha   90.00
_cell.angle_beta   90.00
_cell.angle_gamma   90.00
#
_symmetry.space_group_name_H-M   'P 1'
#
loop_
_entity.id
_entity.type
_entity.pdbx_description
1 polymer ?
#
loop_
_entity_poly.entity_id
_entity_poly.type
_entity_poly.pdbx_seq_one_letter_code
_entity_poly.pdbx_strand_id
1 'polypeptide(L)'
;MRAGQLISPADSGAAHPAAMASGLLALTKLDNADLAVALLVDLWAEEGEEEQKRISDETAILVIDAALRSASPNAQLVAAEMLCRHATKLNVGQSLHWPSAVDGSWNPAYRPKTKLLIVEALVRMATASEPNEGALRSVAVRLYGIWREEPRASVRGCIGKLIKVVFDRLCQFRHKELVHGIQMVALSDLERAAASAAENPDSYLNDLSDNLANRLKEWAPSCQGHPIGPGALASAAG
;
A
#
# COMPACT_ATOMS: atom_id res chain seq x y z
N MET A 1 24.28 7.60 -17.57
CA MET A 1 24.74 6.30 -18.13
C MET A 1 25.39 5.35 -17.11
N ARG A 2 25.93 5.79 -15.95
CA ARG A 2 26.49 4.86 -14.94
C ARG A 2 25.47 3.95 -14.23
N ALA A 3 24.23 4.40 -14.02
CA ALA A 3 23.20 3.59 -13.37
C ALA A 3 22.81 2.34 -14.20
N GLY A 4 22.75 2.45 -15.53
CA GLY A 4 22.49 1.30 -16.42
C GLY A 4 23.61 0.26 -16.37
N GLN A 5 24.87 0.67 -16.18
CA GLN A 5 26.01 -0.24 -16.05
C GLN A 5 26.00 -1.03 -14.73
N LEU A 6 25.31 -0.54 -13.69
CA LEU A 6 25.10 -1.28 -12.44
C LEU A 6 24.01 -2.35 -12.57
N ILE A 7 23.04 -2.13 -13.46
CA ILE A 7 21.91 -3.03 -13.71
C ILE A 7 22.29 -4.11 -14.74
N SER A 8 23.15 -3.77 -15.70
CA SER A 8 23.67 -4.68 -16.72
C SER A 8 25.20 -4.49 -16.87
N PRO A 9 26.02 -5.21 -16.09
CA PRO A 9 27.47 -5.15 -16.22
C PRO A 9 27.92 -5.73 -17.57
N ALA A 10 29.00 -5.17 -18.12
CA ALA A 10 29.53 -5.56 -19.43
C ALA A 10 30.21 -6.95 -19.42
N ASP A 11 30.61 -7.43 -18.25
CA ASP A 11 31.17 -8.77 -18.07
C ASP A 11 30.05 -9.75 -17.68
N SER A 12 30.10 -10.96 -18.23
CA SER A 12 29.05 -11.99 -18.31
C SER A 12 28.51 -12.57 -16.99
N GLY A 13 28.62 -11.86 -15.87
CA GLY A 13 28.01 -12.20 -14.59
C GLY A 13 26.66 -11.51 -14.39
N ALA A 14 25.71 -12.19 -13.74
CA ALA A 14 24.50 -11.52 -13.26
C ALA A 14 24.88 -10.37 -12.32
N ALA A 15 24.25 -9.20 -12.50
CA ALA A 15 24.48 -8.06 -11.62
C ALA A 15 24.21 -8.45 -10.16
N HIS A 16 25.03 -7.97 -9.24
CA HIS A 16 24.80 -8.19 -7.81
C HIS A 16 23.51 -7.50 -7.37
N PRO A 17 22.64 -8.11 -6.53
CA PRO A 17 21.38 -7.50 -6.09
C PRO A 17 21.51 -6.07 -5.55
N ALA A 18 22.58 -5.81 -4.78
CA ALA A 18 22.87 -4.46 -4.27
C ALA A 18 23.18 -3.44 -5.39
N ALA A 19 23.79 -3.86 -6.50
CA ALA A 19 24.06 -2.99 -7.64
C ALA A 19 22.77 -2.67 -8.42
N MET A 20 21.88 -3.65 -8.59
CA MET A 20 20.56 -3.44 -9.18
C MET A 20 19.70 -2.51 -8.32
N ALA A 21 19.62 -2.76 -7.02
CA ALA A 21 18.93 -1.89 -6.06
C ALA A 21 19.48 -0.45 -6.11
N SER A 22 20.81 -0.30 -6.06
CA SER A 22 21.46 1.02 -6.15
C SER A 22 21.19 1.70 -7.50
N GLY A 23 21.17 0.95 -8.59
CA GLY A 23 20.84 1.46 -9.93
C GLY A 23 19.42 2.00 -10.00
N LEU A 24 18.44 1.23 -9.51
CA LEU A 24 17.04 1.67 -9.46
C LEU A 24 16.85 2.92 -8.58
N LEU A 25 17.43 2.92 -7.39
CA LEU A 25 17.37 4.09 -6.50
C LEU A 25 18.10 5.31 -7.07
N ALA A 26 19.19 5.11 -7.81
CA ALA A 26 19.86 6.20 -8.51
C ALA A 26 18.97 6.76 -9.64
N LEU A 27 18.25 5.91 -10.38
CA LEU A 27 17.31 6.37 -11.40
C LEU A 27 16.19 7.23 -10.81
N THR A 28 15.63 6.83 -9.67
CA THR A 28 14.58 7.63 -9.01
C THR A 28 15.11 8.98 -8.51
N LYS A 29 16.35 9.05 -8.04
CA LYS A 29 17.01 10.31 -7.63
C LYS A 29 17.40 11.22 -8.80
N LEU A 30 17.46 10.69 -10.01
CA LEU A 30 17.73 11.43 -11.25
C LEU A 30 16.44 11.79 -12.01
N ASP A 31 15.30 11.82 -11.33
CA ASP A 31 13.96 12.09 -11.89
C ASP A 31 13.55 11.15 -13.04
N ASN A 32 14.13 9.95 -13.09
CA ASN A 32 13.81 8.92 -14.08
C ASN A 32 12.93 7.82 -13.45
N ALA A 33 11.90 8.23 -12.71
CA ALA A 33 11.02 7.31 -12.01
C ALA A 33 10.28 6.35 -12.94
N ASP A 34 9.84 6.81 -14.13
CA ASP A 34 9.22 5.95 -15.17
C ASP A 34 10.11 4.78 -15.56
N LEU A 35 11.40 5.03 -15.80
CA LEU A 35 12.36 3.99 -16.16
C LEU A 35 12.62 3.05 -14.97
N ALA A 36 12.72 3.59 -13.76
CA ALA A 36 12.92 2.78 -12.56
C ALA A 36 11.76 1.79 -12.33
N VAL A 37 10.50 2.23 -12.47
CA VAL A 37 9.34 1.32 -12.35
C VAL A 37 9.16 0.40 -13.54
N ALA A 38 9.58 0.80 -14.74
CA ALA A 38 9.59 -0.10 -15.89
C ALA A 38 10.55 -1.27 -15.66
N LEU A 39 11.78 -0.99 -15.21
CA LEU A 39 12.76 -2.03 -14.86
C LEU A 39 12.33 -2.86 -13.65
N LEU A 40 11.53 -2.28 -12.75
CA LEU A 40 11.00 -3.00 -11.59
C LEU A 40 10.14 -4.20 -12.00
N VAL A 41 9.44 -4.12 -13.15
CA VAL A 41 8.62 -5.22 -13.68
C VAL A 41 9.45 -6.50 -13.88
N ASP A 42 10.69 -6.35 -14.36
CA ASP A 42 11.56 -7.49 -14.66
C ASP A 42 12.39 -7.95 -13.45
N LEU A 43 12.59 -7.07 -12.47
CA LEU A 43 13.52 -7.29 -11.36
C LEU A 43 12.83 -7.75 -10.07
N TRP A 44 11.54 -7.45 -9.92
CA TRP A 44 10.75 -7.83 -8.76
C TRP A 44 9.86 -9.02 -9.10
N ALA A 45 10.33 -10.21 -8.78
CA ALA A 45 9.68 -11.47 -9.12
C ALA A 45 8.29 -11.63 -8.49
N GLU A 46 7.39 -12.32 -9.18
CA GLU A 46 6.06 -12.64 -8.68
C GLU A 46 6.12 -13.70 -7.55
N GLU A 47 4.99 -13.90 -6.88
CA GLU A 47 4.86 -14.92 -5.84
C GLU A 47 5.05 -16.32 -6.45
N GLY A 48 5.93 -17.14 -5.86
CA GLY A 48 6.32 -18.44 -6.41
C GLY A 48 7.54 -18.43 -7.34
N GLU A 49 8.07 -17.25 -7.66
CA GLU A 49 9.27 -17.07 -8.50
C GLU A 49 10.48 -16.56 -7.70
N GLU A 50 10.61 -16.97 -6.44
CA GLU A 50 11.65 -16.50 -5.49
C GLU A 50 13.08 -16.60 -6.05
N GLU A 51 13.38 -17.63 -6.83
CA GLU A 51 14.69 -17.83 -7.48
C GLU A 51 15.03 -16.75 -8.52
N GLN A 52 14.01 -16.05 -9.04
CA GLN A 52 14.15 -14.95 -10.00
C GLN A 52 14.22 -13.58 -9.32
N LYS A 53 13.99 -13.50 -8.00
CA LYS A 53 13.98 -12.25 -7.24
C LYS A 53 15.35 -11.58 -7.27
N ARG A 54 15.46 -10.46 -7.99
CA ARG A 54 16.71 -9.71 -8.13
C ARG A 54 16.86 -8.57 -7.12
N ILE A 55 15.77 -8.13 -6.51
CA ILE A 55 15.73 -7.05 -5.51
C ILE A 55 14.79 -7.40 -4.35
N SER A 56 14.99 -6.77 -3.18
CA SER A 56 14.10 -6.96 -2.02
C SER A 56 12.76 -6.24 -2.19
N ASP A 57 11.77 -6.63 -1.37
CA ASP A 57 10.45 -5.99 -1.37
C ASP A 57 10.55 -4.53 -0.91
N GLU A 58 11.39 -4.23 0.08
CA GLU A 58 11.61 -2.86 0.57
C GLU A 58 12.25 -1.97 -0.51
N THR A 59 13.18 -2.52 -1.30
CA THR A 59 13.76 -1.80 -2.44
C THR A 59 12.68 -1.49 -3.49
N ALA A 60 11.83 -2.47 -3.80
CA ALA A 60 10.72 -2.28 -4.72
C ALA A 60 9.74 -1.20 -4.23
N ILE A 61 9.40 -1.22 -2.94
CA ILE A 61 8.53 -0.22 -2.31
C ILE A 61 9.15 1.18 -2.36
N LEU A 62 10.47 1.32 -2.16
CA LEU A 62 11.14 2.61 -2.32
C LEU A 62 11.09 3.15 -3.76
N VAL A 63 11.18 2.27 -4.77
CA VAL A 63 11.03 2.65 -6.18
C VAL A 63 9.59 3.07 -6.48
N ILE A 64 8.61 2.30 -5.99
CA ILE A 64 7.18 2.62 -6.09
C ILE A 64 6.87 3.95 -5.41
N ASP A 65 7.40 4.20 -4.22
CA ASP A 65 7.23 5.45 -3.47
C ASP A 65 7.68 6.66 -4.30
N ALA A 66 8.89 6.58 -4.87
CA ALA A 66 9.41 7.66 -5.71
C ALA A 66 8.56 7.89 -6.97
N ALA A 67 8.08 6.84 -7.60
CA ALA A 67 7.21 6.95 -8.77
C ALA A 67 5.83 7.52 -8.44
N LEU A 68 5.26 7.16 -7.29
CA LEU A 68 4.00 7.72 -6.79
C LEU A 68 4.12 9.21 -6.43
N ARG A 69 5.31 9.68 -6.00
CA ARG A 69 5.62 11.10 -5.75
C ARG A 69 5.95 11.88 -7.03
N SER A 70 6.32 11.20 -8.11
CA SER A 70 6.71 11.86 -9.36
C SER A 70 5.54 12.62 -9.99
N ALA A 71 5.84 13.56 -10.88
CA ALA A 71 4.83 14.26 -11.67
C ALA A 71 4.29 13.43 -12.85
N SER A 72 4.86 12.25 -13.13
CA SER A 72 4.48 11.41 -14.26
C SER A 72 3.24 10.57 -13.95
N PRO A 73 2.08 10.80 -14.60
CA PRO A 73 0.90 9.98 -14.38
C PRO A 73 1.09 8.52 -14.81
N ASN A 74 2.03 8.27 -15.74
CA ASN A 74 2.36 6.94 -16.20
C ASN A 74 3.18 6.18 -15.14
N ALA A 75 4.24 6.80 -14.60
CA ALA A 75 5.01 6.23 -13.50
C ALA A 75 4.11 5.88 -12.31
N GLN A 76 3.21 6.80 -11.94
CA GLN A 76 2.26 6.58 -10.84
C GLN A 76 1.33 5.38 -11.11
N LEU A 77 0.82 5.23 -12.35
CA LEU A 77 -0.04 4.12 -12.72
C LEU A 77 0.72 2.78 -12.68
N VAL A 78 1.91 2.71 -13.28
CA VAL A 78 2.74 1.51 -13.27
C VAL A 78 3.13 1.14 -11.84
N ALA A 79 3.50 2.12 -11.01
CA ALA A 79 3.81 1.91 -9.60
C ALA A 79 2.63 1.32 -8.81
N ALA A 80 1.43 1.87 -9.01
CA ALA A 80 0.21 1.36 -8.36
C ALA A 80 -0.15 -0.06 -8.84
N GLU A 81 0.06 -0.35 -10.12
CA GLU A 81 -0.15 -1.69 -10.67
C GLU A 81 0.84 -2.70 -10.09
N MET A 82 2.12 -2.34 -10.01
CA MET A 82 3.16 -3.17 -9.41
C MET A 82 2.89 -3.44 -7.93
N LEU A 83 2.46 -2.42 -7.18
CA LEU A 83 2.06 -2.57 -5.78
C LEU A 83 0.87 -3.54 -5.65
N CYS A 84 -0.17 -3.38 -6.47
CA CYS A 84 -1.35 -4.24 -6.43
C CYS A 84 -1.03 -5.69 -6.79
N ARG A 85 -0.24 -5.90 -7.86
CA ARG A 85 0.14 -7.24 -8.32
C ARG A 85 0.88 -8.04 -7.25
N HIS A 86 1.77 -7.37 -6.51
CA HIS A 86 2.62 -7.97 -5.48
C HIS A 86 2.05 -7.86 -4.06
N ALA A 87 0.83 -7.36 -3.89
CA ALA A 87 0.27 -7.06 -2.58
C ALA A 87 0.21 -8.28 -1.64
N THR A 88 0.04 -9.50 -2.17
CA THR A 88 -0.16 -10.72 -1.36
C THR A 88 1.10 -11.19 -0.63
N LYS A 89 2.30 -10.93 -1.17
CA LYS A 89 3.57 -11.23 -0.50
C LYS A 89 4.04 -10.13 0.46
N LEU A 90 3.35 -9.00 0.48
CA LEU A 90 3.65 -7.88 1.36
C LEU A 90 2.87 -8.01 2.68
N ASN A 91 3.41 -7.40 3.73
CA ASN A 91 2.82 -7.43 5.07
C ASN A 91 2.20 -6.08 5.41
N VAL A 92 0.88 -6.06 5.64
CA VAL A 92 0.14 -4.82 5.88
C VAL A 92 0.53 -4.12 7.18
N GLY A 93 1.01 -4.86 8.17
CA GLY A 93 1.51 -4.29 9.42
C GLY A 93 2.86 -3.59 9.24
N GLN A 94 3.70 -4.04 8.31
CA GLN A 94 5.06 -3.50 8.19
C GLN A 94 5.06 -2.18 7.41
N SER A 95 5.55 -1.10 8.02
CA SER A 95 5.61 0.22 7.39
C SER A 95 6.52 0.25 6.15
N LEU A 96 7.56 -0.60 6.10
CA LEU A 96 8.45 -0.73 4.93
C LEU A 96 7.79 -1.37 3.71
N HIS A 97 6.63 -2.02 3.90
CA HIS A 97 5.87 -2.68 2.83
C HIS A 97 4.78 -1.79 2.24
N TRP A 98 4.69 -0.53 2.68
CA TRP A 98 3.70 0.42 2.20
C TRP A 98 4.38 1.73 1.75
N PRO A 99 4.03 2.28 0.58
CA PRO A 99 4.68 3.50 0.12
C PRO A 99 4.29 4.71 0.98
N SER A 100 5.29 5.40 1.54
CA SER A 100 5.09 6.63 2.31
C SER A 100 4.38 7.74 1.53
N ALA A 101 4.43 7.71 0.20
CA ALA A 101 3.74 8.60 -0.73
C ALA A 101 2.20 8.53 -0.65
N VAL A 102 1.67 7.46 -0.04
CA VAL A 102 0.23 7.29 0.22
C VAL A 102 -0.06 7.11 1.71
N ASP A 103 0.98 6.98 2.53
CA ASP A 103 0.88 6.90 3.98
C ASP A 103 0.79 8.30 4.60
N GLY A 104 -0.45 8.77 4.80
CA GLY A 104 -0.70 10.12 5.34
C GLY A 104 -0.39 11.27 4.39
N SER A 105 -0.06 10.98 3.13
CA SER A 105 0.27 11.97 2.09
C SER A 105 -0.48 11.71 0.77
N TRP A 106 -1.70 11.17 0.86
CA TRP A 106 -2.53 10.86 -0.30
C TRP A 106 -2.63 12.02 -1.30
N ASN A 107 -2.29 11.75 -2.56
CA ASN A 107 -2.39 12.73 -3.62
C ASN A 107 -3.79 12.68 -4.27
N PRO A 108 -4.66 13.70 -4.06
CA PRO A 108 -5.99 13.71 -4.64
C PRO A 108 -5.99 13.83 -6.16
N ALA A 109 -4.87 14.25 -6.77
CA ALA A 109 -4.72 14.37 -8.22
C ALA A 109 -4.43 13.04 -8.92
N TYR A 110 -4.23 11.92 -8.19
CA TYR A 110 -4.10 10.61 -8.83
C TYR A 110 -5.29 10.31 -9.75
N ARG A 111 -4.99 9.68 -10.89
CA ARG A 111 -6.02 9.25 -11.84
C ARG A 111 -6.89 8.16 -11.21
N PRO A 112 -8.16 8.01 -11.63
CA PRO A 112 -9.08 7.05 -11.02
C PRO A 112 -8.52 5.62 -10.93
N LYS A 113 -7.93 5.09 -12.01
CA LYS A 113 -7.35 3.75 -12.01
C LYS A 113 -6.19 3.59 -11.01
N THR A 114 -5.31 4.59 -10.90
CA THR A 114 -4.23 4.60 -9.89
C THR A 114 -4.80 4.52 -8.48
N LYS A 115 -5.84 5.31 -8.17
CA LYS A 115 -6.49 5.29 -6.86
C LYS A 115 -7.06 3.92 -6.52
N LEU A 116 -7.76 3.30 -7.47
CA LEU A 116 -8.36 1.98 -7.30
C LEU A 116 -7.30 0.91 -7.04
N LEU A 117 -6.23 0.89 -7.83
CA LEU A 117 -5.13 -0.07 -7.66
C LEU A 117 -4.48 0.05 -6.28
N ILE A 118 -4.30 1.27 -5.76
CA ILE A 118 -3.73 1.47 -4.42
C ILE A 118 -4.66 0.93 -3.33
N VAL A 119 -5.96 1.22 -3.41
CA VAL A 119 -6.95 0.74 -2.44
C VAL A 119 -7.09 -0.78 -2.51
N GLU A 120 -7.13 -1.35 -3.71
CA GLU A 120 -7.15 -2.80 -3.91
C GLU A 120 -5.88 -3.46 -3.38
N ALA A 121 -4.71 -2.87 -3.61
CA ALA A 121 -3.45 -3.35 -3.06
C ALA A 121 -3.49 -3.43 -1.53
N LEU A 122 -4.01 -2.40 -0.86
CA LEU A 122 -4.16 -2.40 0.60
C LEU A 122 -5.04 -3.55 1.09
N VAL A 123 -6.18 -3.77 0.44
CA VAL A 123 -7.11 -4.85 0.79
C VAL A 123 -6.48 -6.22 0.51
N ARG A 124 -5.84 -6.41 -0.65
CA ARG A 124 -5.14 -7.65 -0.98
C ARG A 124 -4.06 -7.97 0.03
N MET A 125 -3.22 -6.99 0.37
CA MET A 125 -2.17 -7.10 1.37
C MET A 125 -2.73 -7.46 2.75
N ALA A 126 -3.83 -6.81 3.16
CA ALA A 126 -4.51 -7.12 4.41
C ALA A 126 -4.98 -8.57 4.45
N THR A 127 -5.71 -9.01 3.42
CA THR A 127 -6.29 -10.36 3.37
C THR A 127 -5.26 -11.48 3.27
N ALA A 128 -4.04 -11.19 2.83
CA ALA A 128 -2.93 -12.14 2.77
C ALA A 128 -2.03 -12.11 4.02
N SER A 129 -2.08 -11.02 4.80
CA SER A 129 -1.30 -10.88 6.03
C SER A 129 -1.89 -11.70 7.18
N GLU A 130 -1.05 -12.01 8.17
CA GLU A 130 -1.51 -12.62 9.41
C GLU A 130 -2.65 -11.78 10.04
N PRO A 131 -3.81 -12.38 10.33
CA PRO A 131 -4.96 -11.64 10.84
C PRO A 131 -4.76 -11.35 12.34
N ASN A 132 -4.19 -10.18 12.64
CA ASN A 132 -3.98 -9.69 14.00
C ASN A 132 -4.40 -8.22 14.15
N GLU A 133 -4.46 -7.75 15.38
CA GLU A 133 -4.88 -6.38 15.71
C GLU A 133 -3.98 -5.33 15.06
N GLY A 134 -2.66 -5.55 14.98
CA GLY A 134 -1.72 -4.62 14.34
C GLY A 134 -2.00 -4.45 12.84
N ALA A 135 -2.27 -5.56 12.15
CA ALA A 135 -2.67 -5.54 10.74
C ALA A 135 -3.98 -4.78 10.55
N LEU A 136 -4.99 -5.03 11.39
CA LEU A 136 -6.29 -4.35 11.32
C LEU A 136 -6.16 -2.83 11.55
N ARG A 137 -5.34 -2.43 12.53
CA ARG A 137 -5.06 -1.02 12.81
C ARG A 137 -4.36 -0.33 11.64
N SER A 138 -3.35 -0.98 11.06
CA SER A 138 -2.61 -0.46 9.90
C SER A 138 -3.54 -0.24 8.71
N VAL A 139 -4.46 -1.17 8.45
CA VAL A 139 -5.50 -0.99 7.41
C VAL A 139 -6.40 0.21 7.72
N ALA A 140 -6.91 0.30 8.95
CA ALA A 140 -7.82 1.38 9.35
C ALA A 140 -7.19 2.76 9.15
N VAL A 141 -5.95 2.89 9.61
CA VAL A 141 -5.17 4.10 9.59
C VAL A 141 -4.84 4.54 8.15
N ARG A 142 -4.40 3.61 7.30
CA ARG A 142 -4.12 3.88 5.88
C ARG A 142 -5.38 4.26 5.11
N LEU A 143 -6.50 3.56 5.32
CA LEU A 143 -7.80 3.91 4.73
C LEU A 143 -8.26 5.30 5.19
N TYR A 144 -8.09 5.62 6.47
CA TYR A 144 -8.43 6.93 7.00
C TYR A 144 -7.59 8.06 6.36
N GLY A 145 -6.29 7.84 6.16
CA GLY A 145 -5.42 8.78 5.45
C GLY A 145 -5.92 9.07 4.03
N ILE A 146 -6.34 8.04 3.29
CA ILE A 146 -6.95 8.19 1.95
C ILE A 146 -8.27 8.97 2.04
N TRP A 147 -9.15 8.60 2.98
CA TRP A 147 -10.45 9.23 3.15
C TRP A 147 -10.35 10.71 3.50
N ARG A 148 -9.43 11.08 4.39
CA ARG A 148 -9.26 12.44 4.91
C ARG A 148 -8.86 13.42 3.81
N GLU A 149 -7.91 13.02 2.98
CA GLU A 149 -7.34 13.86 1.92
C GLU A 149 -8.13 13.79 0.59
N GLU A 150 -9.12 12.89 0.48
CA GLU A 150 -9.92 12.76 -0.75
C GLU A 150 -11.03 13.82 -0.83
N PRO A 151 -11.00 14.74 -1.81
CA PRO A 151 -12.01 15.78 -1.92
C PRO A 151 -13.35 15.27 -2.46
N ARG A 152 -13.37 14.17 -3.23
CA ARG A 152 -14.60 13.68 -3.87
C ARG A 152 -15.44 12.86 -2.90
N ALA A 153 -16.65 13.37 -2.61
CA ALA A 153 -17.59 12.71 -1.71
C ALA A 153 -17.94 11.27 -2.14
N SER A 154 -18.09 10.99 -3.43
CA SER A 154 -18.37 9.63 -3.94
C SER A 154 -17.23 8.65 -3.67
N VAL A 155 -15.97 9.08 -3.81
CA VAL A 155 -14.79 8.25 -3.50
C VAL A 155 -14.68 8.06 -1.98
N ARG A 156 -14.88 9.12 -1.19
CA ARG A 156 -14.96 9.01 0.28
C ARG A 156 -16.05 8.05 0.74
N GLY A 157 -17.20 8.01 0.06
CA GLY A 157 -18.28 7.06 0.31
C GLY A 157 -17.82 5.61 0.13
N CYS A 158 -17.12 5.30 -0.97
CA CYS A 158 -16.50 4.00 -1.18
C CYS A 158 -15.50 3.65 -0.07
N ILE A 159 -14.55 4.54 0.25
CA ILE A 159 -13.57 4.28 1.32
C ILE A 159 -14.26 4.13 2.68
N GLY A 160 -15.32 4.90 2.94
CA GLY A 160 -16.16 4.80 4.13
C GLY A 160 -16.76 3.41 4.32
N LYS A 161 -17.17 2.72 3.25
CA LYS A 161 -17.64 1.33 3.31
C LYS A 161 -16.56 0.39 3.86
N LEU A 162 -15.31 0.54 3.38
CA LEU A 162 -14.17 -0.26 3.84
C LEU A 162 -13.84 0.06 5.31
N ILE A 163 -13.78 1.35 5.66
CA ILE A 163 -13.50 1.80 7.03
C ILE A 163 -14.57 1.28 8.00
N LYS A 164 -15.86 1.30 7.61
CA LYS A 164 -16.96 0.80 8.45
C LYS A 164 -16.73 -0.64 8.89
N VAL A 165 -16.35 -1.52 7.96
CA VAL A 165 -16.06 -2.93 8.25
C VAL A 165 -14.93 -3.08 9.27
N VAL A 166 -13.85 -2.32 9.08
CA VAL A 166 -12.67 -2.38 9.95
C VAL A 166 -12.96 -1.77 11.33
N PHE A 167 -13.70 -0.65 11.36
CA PHE A 167 -14.12 0.05 12.57
C PHE A 167 -14.96 -0.84 13.49
N ASP A 168 -15.96 -1.55 12.94
CA ASP A 168 -16.84 -2.44 13.72
C ASP A 168 -16.03 -3.51 14.48
N ARG A 169 -14.96 -4.02 13.86
CA ARG A 169 -14.04 -4.95 14.52
C ARG A 169 -13.11 -4.26 15.52
N LEU A 170 -12.55 -3.10 15.19
CA LEU A 170 -11.68 -2.35 16.08
C LEU A 170 -12.35 -1.96 17.41
N CYS A 171 -13.65 -1.67 17.38
CA CYS A 171 -14.44 -1.36 18.58
C CYS A 171 -14.41 -2.48 19.63
N GLN A 172 -14.13 -3.72 19.23
CA GLN A 172 -14.06 -4.88 20.11
C GLN A 172 -12.70 -5.01 20.81
N PHE A 173 -11.66 -4.30 20.35
CA PHE A 173 -10.35 -4.27 20.99
C PHE A 173 -10.24 -3.18 22.06
N ARG A 174 -9.29 -3.37 22.99
CA ARG A 174 -9.14 -2.50 24.19
C ARG A 174 -8.60 -1.11 23.88
N HIS A 175 -7.70 -0.99 22.92
CA HIS A 175 -7.06 0.29 22.61
C HIS A 175 -7.89 1.11 21.64
N LYS A 176 -8.01 2.40 21.92
CA LYS A 176 -8.93 3.32 21.23
C LYS A 176 -8.21 4.42 20.43
N GLU A 177 -6.88 4.45 20.52
CA GLU A 177 -6.01 5.38 19.82
C GLU A 177 -5.03 4.60 18.93
N LEU A 178 -4.88 5.08 17.70
CA LEU A 178 -4.05 4.47 16.67
C LEU A 178 -2.98 5.48 16.25
N VAL A 179 -1.74 5.00 16.09
CA VAL A 179 -0.64 5.82 15.55
C VAL A 179 -0.70 5.73 14.01
N HIS A 180 -0.44 6.85 13.32
CA HIS A 180 -0.29 6.99 11.86
C HIS A 180 0.90 7.88 11.53
N GLY A 181 2.08 7.32 11.30
CA GLY A 181 3.32 8.07 11.14
C GLY A 181 3.56 9.02 12.32
N ILE A 182 3.44 10.33 12.09
CA ILE A 182 3.57 11.38 13.13
C ILE A 182 2.23 11.82 13.74
N GLN A 183 1.10 11.26 13.29
CA GLN A 183 -0.25 11.66 13.68
C GLN A 183 -0.92 10.58 14.52
N MET A 184 -1.86 10.99 15.37
CA MET A 184 -2.74 10.08 16.11
C MET A 184 -4.11 10.08 15.43
N VAL A 185 -4.64 8.89 15.14
CA VAL A 185 -5.99 8.69 14.62
C VAL A 185 -6.85 8.16 15.78
N ALA A 186 -7.84 8.95 16.19
CA ALA A 186 -8.80 8.53 17.20
C ALA A 186 -9.88 7.64 16.58
N LEU A 187 -10.47 6.74 17.37
CA LEU A 187 -11.63 5.96 16.91
C LEU A 187 -12.82 6.83 16.48
N SER A 188 -13.00 8.02 17.06
CA SER A 188 -14.05 8.96 16.66
C SER A 188 -13.82 9.52 15.25
N ASP A 189 -12.57 9.59 14.78
CA ASP A 189 -12.26 9.97 13.41
C ASP A 189 -12.60 8.84 12.43
N LEU A 190 -12.32 7.59 12.82
CA LEU A 190 -12.73 6.41 12.06
C LEU A 190 -14.25 6.25 12.02
N GLU A 191 -14.95 6.53 13.12
CA GLU A 191 -16.41 6.54 13.17
C GLU A 191 -17.00 7.57 12.21
N ARG A 192 -16.45 8.80 12.19
CA ARG A 192 -16.85 9.84 11.24
C ARG A 192 -16.63 9.41 9.79
N ALA A 193 -15.52 8.75 9.50
CA ALA A 193 -15.22 8.26 8.17
C ALA A 193 -16.14 7.08 7.77
N ALA A 194 -16.39 6.14 8.68
CA ALA A 194 -17.33 5.03 8.50
C ALA A 194 -18.77 5.54 8.24
N ALA A 195 -19.19 6.60 8.92
CA ALA A 195 -20.51 7.20 8.74
C ALA A 195 -20.70 7.84 7.34
N SER A 196 -19.62 8.09 6.60
CA SER A 196 -19.70 8.59 5.22
C SER A 196 -19.95 7.49 4.18
N ALA A 197 -19.99 6.21 4.59
CA ALA A 197 -20.25 5.08 3.70
C ALA A 197 -21.55 5.29 2.89
N ALA A 198 -21.41 5.34 1.58
CA ALA A 198 -22.51 5.63 0.66
C ALA A 198 -22.27 4.94 -0.69
N GLU A 199 -23.34 4.71 -1.43
CA GLU A 199 -23.28 4.18 -2.79
C GLU A 199 -22.55 5.15 -3.73
N ASN A 200 -21.77 4.60 -4.66
CA ASN A 200 -21.16 5.39 -5.71
C ASN A 200 -22.13 5.51 -6.90
N PRO A 201 -22.34 6.71 -7.48
CA PRO A 201 -23.15 6.86 -8.68
C PRO A 201 -22.65 6.05 -9.89
N ASP A 202 -21.35 5.75 -9.93
CA ASP A 202 -20.77 4.81 -10.89
C ASP A 202 -20.96 3.38 -10.37
N SER A 203 -21.79 2.59 -11.07
CA SER A 203 -22.14 1.24 -10.64
C SER A 203 -20.93 0.30 -10.59
N TYR A 204 -19.97 0.46 -11.51
CA TYR A 204 -18.77 -0.37 -11.52
C TYR A 204 -17.88 -0.07 -10.30
N LEU A 205 -17.69 1.22 -9.98
CA LEU A 205 -16.97 1.62 -8.77
C LEU A 205 -17.71 1.21 -7.50
N ASN A 206 -19.04 1.25 -7.53
CA ASN A 206 -19.86 0.80 -6.42
C ASN A 206 -19.63 -0.70 -6.15
N ASP A 207 -19.79 -1.54 -7.17
CA ASP A 207 -19.62 -2.99 -7.08
C ASP A 207 -18.20 -3.37 -6.64
N LEU A 208 -17.18 -2.68 -7.16
CA LEU A 208 -15.80 -2.87 -6.75
C LEU A 208 -15.61 -2.54 -5.27
N SER A 209 -16.14 -1.40 -4.80
CA SER A 209 -16.04 -1.01 -3.39
C SER A 209 -16.77 -1.99 -2.46
N ASP A 210 -17.90 -2.53 -2.90
CA ASP A 210 -18.66 -3.54 -2.14
C ASP A 210 -17.89 -4.86 -2.09
N ASN A 211 -17.27 -5.29 -3.19
CA ASN A 211 -16.42 -6.48 -3.21
C ASN A 211 -15.24 -6.34 -2.23
N LEU A 212 -14.52 -5.22 -2.28
CA LEU A 212 -13.39 -4.95 -1.38
C LEU A 212 -13.83 -4.91 0.09
N ALA A 213 -14.97 -4.27 0.38
CA ALA A 213 -15.54 -4.26 1.73
C ALA A 213 -15.95 -5.66 2.19
N ASN A 214 -16.52 -6.50 1.32
CA ASN A 214 -16.88 -7.88 1.63
C ASN A 214 -15.65 -8.74 1.95
N ARG A 215 -14.56 -8.60 1.19
CA ARG A 215 -13.29 -9.28 1.48
C ARG A 215 -12.73 -8.90 2.85
N LEU A 216 -12.76 -7.61 3.19
CA LEU A 216 -12.38 -7.16 4.55
C LEU A 216 -13.33 -7.70 5.61
N LYS A 217 -14.63 -7.84 5.30
CA LYS A 217 -15.65 -8.34 6.23
C LYS A 217 -15.47 -9.81 6.55
N GLU A 218 -14.97 -10.59 5.60
CA GLU A 218 -14.59 -12.00 5.80
C GLU A 218 -13.29 -12.12 6.61
N TRP A 219 -12.31 -11.24 6.35
CA TRP A 219 -11.00 -11.27 7.00
C TRP A 219 -10.99 -10.70 8.43
N ALA A 220 -11.66 -9.56 8.67
CA ALA A 220 -11.59 -8.83 9.94
C ALA A 220 -12.00 -9.64 11.18
N PRO A 221 -13.04 -10.51 11.15
CA PRO A 221 -13.39 -11.35 12.30
C PRO A 221 -12.26 -12.29 12.74
N SER A 222 -11.39 -12.70 11.81
CA SER A 222 -10.24 -13.55 12.07
C SER A 222 -9.11 -12.81 12.78
N CYS A 223 -9.13 -11.47 12.79
CA CYS A 223 -8.08 -10.68 13.44
C CYS A 223 -8.09 -10.88 14.95
N GLN A 224 -7.03 -11.44 15.53
CA GLN A 224 -6.90 -11.68 16.98
C GLN A 224 -6.05 -10.61 17.67
N GLY A 225 -5.94 -10.67 19.00
CA GLY A 225 -5.21 -9.67 19.81
C GLY A 225 -3.73 -9.52 19.45
N HIS A 226 -3.10 -8.48 20.00
CA HIS A 226 -1.73 -8.07 19.68
C HIS A 226 -0.70 -9.21 19.61
N PRO A 227 0.09 -9.32 18.51
CA PRO A 227 1.30 -10.13 18.50
C PRO A 227 2.31 -9.55 19.51
N ILE A 228 2.71 -10.34 20.49
CA ILE A 228 3.78 -9.99 21.45
C ILE A 228 5.06 -10.63 20.91
N GLY A 229 5.82 -9.89 20.10
CA GLY A 229 7.08 -10.38 19.52
C GLY A 229 8.00 -9.27 19.02
N PRO A 230 9.29 -9.57 18.77
CA PRO A 230 10.23 -8.63 18.14
C PRO A 230 9.65 -8.10 16.82
N GLY A 231 9.69 -6.79 16.60
CA GLY A 231 9.07 -6.17 15.42
C GLY A 231 7.61 -5.77 15.59
N ALA A 232 6.96 -6.09 16.72
CA ALA A 232 5.59 -5.66 17.00
C ALA A 232 5.41 -4.13 16.96
N LEU A 233 6.43 -3.35 17.29
CA LEU A 233 6.42 -1.88 17.13
C LEU A 233 6.43 -1.46 15.65
N ALA A 234 7.17 -2.16 14.78
CA ALA A 234 7.12 -1.92 13.34
C ALA A 234 5.77 -2.28 12.73
N SER A 235 4.98 -3.13 13.42
CA SER A 235 3.60 -3.49 13.08
C SER A 235 2.52 -2.67 13.81
N ALA A 236 2.92 -1.85 14.79
CA ALA A 236 2.02 -1.04 15.63
C ALA A 236 2.19 0.48 15.39
N ALA A 237 3.30 0.88 14.77
CA ALA A 237 3.58 2.23 14.28
C ALA A 237 3.56 2.22 12.75
N GLY A 238 2.35 2.26 12.19
CA GLY A 238 2.08 2.53 10.78
C GLY A 238 1.16 3.71 10.73
#